data_AF-A0A822C1Q2-F1
#
_entry.id   AF-A0A822C1Q2-F1
#
_cell.length_a   1.000
_cell.length_b   1.000
_cell.length_c   1.000
_cell.angle_alpha   90.00
_cell.angle_beta   90.00
_cell.angle_gamma   90.00
#
_symmetry.space_group_name_H-M   'P 1'
#
loop_
_entity.id
_entity.type
_entity.pdbx_description
1 polymer ?
#
loop_
_entity_poly.entity_id
_entity_poly.type
_entity_poly.pdbx_seq_one_letter_code
_entity_poly.pdbx_strand_id
1 'polypeptide(L)'
;MSIRVAADKLKYEIEEFGFPPQFPMDVKKDVEKEKVVTPSEDESSKIDTKSYSKKSKATAKSDDEKYQWEIMRNLGIENDDEIRQFIDPQYWFSYFPNHIKRNLEMMGLKIDWRRSFITTDANPFYDSFIRWQFHHLKQNNRPCMDHDRSSGKGVLPQEYTLIKLRIDDNHIPTKLKPYVTSSTTGIYLAAATLRPETMYGQTNCWVHPNIRYIAFETRLHDILICTQRAALNMAYQEFTNIHGQYTILAEFLGSELFGLPLHAPLSQYQTVYVLPMMTIKEDNGTGVVTSVPSDSPDDFITLTDIKNKSNLCEEYGIKESMVLPYVPVPIIELQPYGRLSAPTISDQMNIYSQNDHDKLLEAKQQI
;
A
#
# COMPACT_ATOMS: atom_id res chain seq x y z
N MET A 1 7.94 16.12 -12.04
CA MET A 1 9.19 15.36 -12.27
C MET A 1 9.28 14.61 -13.60
N SER A 2 8.19 14.37 -14.33
CA SER A 2 8.13 13.40 -15.45
C SER A 2 9.20 13.49 -16.54
N ILE A 3 9.57 14.69 -17.00
CA ILE A 3 10.62 14.87 -18.02
C ILE A 3 11.96 14.32 -17.54
N ARG A 4 12.32 14.60 -16.28
CA ARG A 4 13.56 14.11 -15.67
C ARG A 4 13.56 12.59 -15.55
N VAL A 5 12.44 12.00 -15.12
CA VAL A 5 12.29 10.53 -15.02
C VAL A 5 12.41 9.85 -16.39
N ALA A 6 11.84 10.43 -17.45
CA ALA A 6 11.97 9.90 -18.81
C ALA A 6 13.42 10.02 -19.33
N ALA A 7 14.09 11.15 -19.09
CA ALA A 7 15.50 11.35 -19.44
C ALA A 7 16.44 10.39 -18.69
N ASP A 8 16.24 10.21 -17.37
CA ASP A 8 17.00 9.26 -16.56
C ASP A 8 16.72 7.80 -16.98
N LYS A 9 15.49 7.47 -17.43
CA LYS A 9 15.17 6.15 -18.01
C LYS A 9 15.86 5.92 -19.36
N LEU A 10 15.87 6.91 -20.27
CA LEU A 10 16.65 6.83 -21.53
C LEU A 10 18.15 6.65 -21.26
N LYS A 11 18.67 7.34 -20.24
CA LYS A 11 20.06 7.23 -19.82
C LYS A 11 20.39 5.81 -19.38
N TYR A 12 19.59 5.26 -18.47
CA TYR A 12 19.70 3.87 -18.01
C TYR A 12 19.60 2.87 -19.18
N GLU A 13 18.65 3.07 -20.09
CA GLU A 13 18.48 2.17 -21.25
C GLU A 13 19.70 2.18 -22.19
N ILE A 14 20.35 3.33 -22.39
CA ILE A 14 21.61 3.40 -23.16
C ILE A 14 22.80 2.80 -22.39
N GLU A 15 22.89 3.03 -21.08
CA GLU A 15 23.99 2.53 -20.25
C GLU A 15 23.96 0.99 -20.11
N GLU A 16 22.78 0.37 -20.04
CA GLU A 16 22.61 -1.09 -19.92
C GLU A 16 22.52 -1.83 -21.27
N PHE A 17 21.79 -1.29 -22.25
CA PHE A 17 21.48 -2.00 -23.51
C PHE A 17 22.22 -1.46 -24.74
N GLY A 18 23.02 -0.41 -24.60
CA GLY A 18 23.85 0.17 -25.65
C GLY A 18 23.17 1.26 -26.50
N PHE A 19 23.79 1.63 -27.62
CA PHE A 19 23.29 2.68 -28.51
C PHE A 19 23.41 2.29 -30.01
N PRO A 20 22.29 2.18 -30.75
CA PRO A 20 20.92 2.12 -30.24
C PRO A 20 20.71 0.88 -29.35
N PRO A 21 19.88 0.98 -28.29
CA PRO A 21 19.73 -0.08 -27.30
C PRO A 21 19.13 -1.35 -27.91
N GLN A 22 19.68 -2.50 -27.52
CA GLN A 22 19.23 -3.83 -27.92
C GLN A 22 18.55 -4.51 -26.73
N PHE A 23 17.23 -4.35 -26.63
CA PHE A 23 16.45 -4.94 -25.54
C PHE A 23 16.32 -6.46 -25.68
N PRO A 24 16.26 -7.23 -24.57
CA PRO A 24 15.94 -8.64 -24.61
C PRO A 24 14.59 -8.88 -25.31
N MET A 25 14.54 -9.80 -26.27
CA MET A 25 13.25 -10.18 -26.87
C MET A 25 12.41 -10.95 -25.85
N ASP A 26 11.23 -10.41 -25.54
CA ASP A 26 10.20 -11.14 -24.80
C ASP A 26 9.80 -12.41 -25.57
N VAL A 27 10.11 -13.57 -25.00
CA VAL A 27 9.76 -14.89 -25.55
C VAL A 27 8.28 -15.21 -25.30
N LYS A 28 7.38 -14.30 -25.73
CA LYS A 28 5.92 -14.41 -25.65
C LYS A 28 5.20 -13.72 -26.83
N LYS A 29 5.65 -13.95 -28.06
CA LYS A 29 4.95 -13.50 -29.29
C LYS A 29 4.70 -14.61 -30.31
N ASP A 30 4.22 -15.77 -29.84
CA ASP A 30 3.79 -16.89 -30.71
C ASP A 30 2.64 -17.75 -30.12
N VAL A 31 1.68 -17.14 -29.40
CA VAL A 31 0.42 -17.82 -29.02
C VAL A 31 -0.79 -16.89 -29.15
N GLU A 32 -0.99 -16.25 -30.31
CA GLU A 32 -2.30 -15.66 -30.65
C GLU A 32 -2.53 -15.54 -32.17
N LYS A 33 -2.24 -16.64 -32.89
CA LYS A 33 -2.65 -16.85 -34.29
C LYS A 33 -3.49 -18.11 -34.48
N GLU A 34 -4.37 -18.42 -33.52
CA GLU A 34 -5.44 -19.39 -33.74
C GLU A 34 -6.55 -19.28 -32.68
N LYS A 35 -7.70 -18.72 -33.06
CA LYS A 35 -9.04 -19.24 -32.72
C LYS A 35 -10.16 -18.59 -33.53
N VAL A 36 -10.54 -19.32 -34.59
CA VAL A 36 -11.91 -19.67 -35.03
C VAL A 36 -13.01 -18.59 -34.99
N VAL A 37 -13.67 -18.43 -36.15
CA VAL A 37 -14.83 -17.56 -36.39
C VAL A 37 -16.15 -18.31 -36.18
N THR A 38 -17.24 -17.56 -35.88
CA THR A 38 -18.69 -17.91 -35.94
C THR A 38 -19.35 -18.51 -34.68
N PRO A 39 -20.68 -18.36 -34.48
CA PRO A 39 -21.41 -17.07 -34.38
C PRO A 39 -22.56 -17.04 -33.34
N SER A 40 -23.01 -15.83 -32.91
CA SER A 40 -24.35 -15.50 -32.35
C SER A 40 -24.85 -16.28 -31.09
N GLU A 41 -25.82 -15.87 -30.28
CA GLU A 41 -26.66 -14.65 -30.13
C GLU A 41 -26.33 -14.04 -28.73
N ASP A 42 -26.86 -12.93 -28.21
CA ASP A 42 -27.95 -11.99 -28.57
C ASP A 42 -27.59 -10.57 -28.08
N GLU A 43 -28.29 -9.54 -28.58
CA GLU A 43 -28.43 -8.23 -27.92
C GLU A 43 -29.92 -7.90 -27.72
N SER A 44 -30.38 -7.72 -26.47
CA SER A 44 -31.62 -6.99 -26.20
C SER A 44 -31.33 -5.55 -25.77
N SER A 45 -31.54 -4.65 -26.73
CA SER A 45 -31.29 -3.22 -26.66
C SER A 45 -31.83 -2.48 -25.42
N LYS A 46 -31.04 -1.50 -24.95
CA LYS A 46 -31.52 -0.16 -24.59
C LYS A 46 -30.39 0.87 -24.56
N ILE A 47 -30.43 1.78 -25.52
CA ILE A 47 -29.57 2.97 -25.62
C ILE A 47 -30.17 4.05 -24.73
N ASP A 48 -29.38 4.67 -23.83
CA ASP A 48 -29.66 6.07 -23.46
C ASP A 48 -28.42 6.87 -22.98
N THR A 49 -27.85 7.62 -23.93
CA THR A 49 -27.41 9.02 -23.81
C THR A 49 -26.82 9.56 -22.49
N LYS A 50 -25.66 9.05 -22.02
CA LYS A 50 -24.73 9.84 -21.18
C LYS A 50 -23.27 9.75 -21.64
N SER A 51 -22.78 10.86 -22.19
CA SER A 51 -21.39 11.02 -22.67
C SER A 51 -20.39 11.14 -21.51
N TYR A 52 -20.05 10.00 -20.89
CA TYR A 52 -18.93 9.93 -19.95
C TYR A 52 -17.59 9.83 -20.71
N SER A 53 -16.85 10.94 -20.77
CA SER A 53 -15.46 11.00 -21.24
C SER A 53 -14.47 10.39 -20.24
N LYS A 54 -14.66 9.10 -19.91
CA LYS A 54 -13.77 8.29 -19.07
C LYS A 54 -13.30 7.04 -19.84
N LYS A 55 -12.36 7.20 -20.81
CA LYS A 55 -11.54 6.11 -21.42
C LYS A 55 -10.50 6.67 -22.42
N SER A 56 -9.52 7.45 -21.95
CA SER A 56 -8.49 8.03 -22.86
C SER A 56 -7.08 8.19 -22.27
N LYS A 57 -6.81 7.72 -21.04
CA LYS A 57 -5.46 7.73 -20.43
C LYS A 57 -5.10 6.49 -19.61
N ALA A 58 -6.07 5.80 -19.01
CA ALA A 58 -5.82 4.52 -18.33
C ALA A 58 -5.63 3.36 -19.32
N THR A 59 -6.48 3.29 -20.34
CA THR A 59 -6.50 2.23 -21.37
C THR A 59 -5.37 2.33 -22.40
N ALA A 60 -4.52 3.36 -22.31
CA ALA A 60 -3.30 3.51 -23.11
C ALA A 60 -2.03 3.15 -22.30
N LYS A 61 -2.20 2.55 -21.12
CA LYS A 61 -1.13 2.04 -20.23
C LYS A 61 -1.27 0.56 -19.92
N SER A 62 -2.03 -0.17 -20.74
CA SER A 62 -2.19 -1.62 -20.69
C SER A 62 -1.70 -2.27 -21.99
N ASP A 63 -0.72 -1.63 -22.64
CA ASP A 63 0.24 -2.31 -23.52
C ASP A 63 1.44 -2.72 -22.65
N ASP A 64 2.16 -3.77 -23.05
CA ASP A 64 3.42 -4.23 -22.42
C ASP A 64 4.40 -3.10 -22.10
N GLU A 65 5.32 -3.32 -21.15
CA GLU A 65 6.28 -2.31 -20.65
C GLU A 65 7.27 -1.80 -21.71
N LYS A 66 6.79 -0.97 -22.63
CA LYS A 66 7.59 -0.36 -23.69
C LYS A 66 8.73 0.45 -23.09
N TYR A 67 9.94 0.18 -23.57
CA TYR A 67 11.13 0.93 -23.21
C TYR A 67 10.97 2.40 -23.63
N GLN A 68 11.55 3.33 -22.89
CA GLN A 68 11.43 4.75 -23.18
C GLN A 68 11.98 5.08 -24.57
N TRP A 69 13.03 4.38 -25.00
CA TRP A 69 13.56 4.42 -26.37
C TRP A 69 12.50 4.13 -27.44
N GLU A 70 11.75 3.04 -27.26
CA GLU A 70 10.68 2.64 -28.19
C GLU A 70 9.54 3.66 -28.19
N ILE A 71 9.20 4.24 -27.04
CA ILE A 71 8.21 5.32 -26.93
C ILE A 71 8.67 6.54 -27.74
N MET A 72 9.96 6.89 -27.73
CA MET A 72 10.49 8.01 -28.51
C MET A 72 10.44 7.74 -30.03
N ARG A 73 10.80 6.52 -30.47
CA ARG A 73 10.65 6.11 -31.88
C ARG A 73 9.17 6.12 -32.32
N ASN A 74 8.27 5.58 -31.50
CA ASN A 74 6.82 5.59 -31.77
C ASN A 74 6.22 7.01 -31.81
N LEU A 75 6.91 8.02 -31.28
CA LEU A 75 6.53 9.42 -31.37
C LEU A 75 6.92 10.08 -32.71
N GLY A 76 7.61 9.35 -33.60
CA GLY A 76 8.10 9.82 -34.90
C GLY A 76 9.52 10.38 -34.88
N ILE A 77 10.28 10.16 -33.80
CA ILE A 77 11.69 10.55 -33.71
C ILE A 77 12.52 9.37 -34.22
N GLU A 78 12.69 9.29 -35.54
CA GLU A 78 13.34 8.14 -36.21
C GLU A 78 14.87 8.15 -36.10
N ASN A 79 15.47 9.31 -35.84
CA ASN A 79 16.92 9.47 -35.74
C ASN A 79 17.42 9.13 -34.33
N ASP A 80 18.13 8.00 -34.17
CA ASP A 80 18.66 7.56 -32.88
C ASP A 80 19.61 8.60 -32.22
N ASP A 81 20.40 9.36 -33.00
CA ASP A 81 21.25 10.44 -32.47
C ASP A 81 20.45 11.66 -31.99
N GLU A 82 19.21 11.82 -32.44
CA GLU A 82 18.27 12.80 -31.91
C GLU A 82 17.64 12.29 -30.60
N ILE A 83 17.22 11.01 -30.55
CA ILE A 83 16.72 10.39 -29.31
C ILE A 83 17.78 10.47 -28.20
N ARG A 84 19.05 10.24 -28.53
CA ARG A 84 20.17 10.31 -27.57
C ARG A 84 20.31 11.67 -26.88
N GLN A 85 19.91 12.77 -27.51
CA GLN A 85 19.97 14.11 -26.90
C GLN A 85 18.94 14.28 -25.78
N PHE A 86 17.85 13.51 -25.76
CA PHE A 86 16.86 13.51 -24.69
C PHE A 86 17.35 12.86 -23.37
N ILE A 87 18.59 12.35 -23.31
CA ILE A 87 19.27 12.07 -22.02
C ILE A 87 19.42 13.37 -21.21
N ASP A 88 19.63 14.52 -21.86
CA ASP A 88 19.61 15.82 -21.19
C ASP A 88 18.16 16.32 -21.06
N PRO A 89 17.62 16.50 -19.83
CA PRO A 89 16.30 17.10 -19.62
C PRO A 89 16.13 18.47 -20.30
N GLN A 90 17.21 19.23 -20.52
CA GLN A 90 17.13 20.54 -21.17
C GLN A 90 16.75 20.44 -22.65
N TYR A 91 17.14 19.36 -23.34
CA TYR A 91 16.80 19.15 -24.75
C TYR A 91 15.28 19.00 -24.98
N TRP A 92 14.57 18.44 -24.01
CA TRP A 92 13.10 18.35 -24.03
C TRP A 92 12.44 19.73 -24.10
N PHE A 93 13.05 20.76 -23.51
CA PHE A 93 12.55 22.13 -23.50
C PHE A 93 12.86 22.91 -24.78
N SER A 94 13.88 22.52 -25.55
CA SER A 94 14.10 23.06 -26.90
C SER A 94 13.25 22.35 -27.96
N TYR A 95 13.00 21.05 -27.81
CA TYR A 95 12.27 20.25 -28.78
C TYR A 95 10.75 20.44 -28.70
N PHE A 96 10.11 19.94 -27.64
CA PHE A 96 8.66 19.80 -27.60
C PHE A 96 7.87 21.12 -27.67
N PRO A 97 8.27 22.23 -27.02
CA PRO A 97 7.53 23.48 -27.11
C PRO A 97 7.37 24.03 -28.54
N ASN A 98 8.38 23.85 -29.39
CA ASN A 98 8.33 24.28 -30.79
C ASN A 98 7.35 23.44 -31.62
N HIS A 99 7.36 22.11 -31.44
CA HIS A 99 6.43 21.19 -32.10
C HIS A 99 4.99 21.41 -31.62
N ILE A 100 4.78 21.62 -30.31
CA ILE A 100 3.46 21.92 -29.75
C ILE A 100 2.92 23.24 -30.32
N LYS A 101 3.74 24.30 -30.37
CA LYS A 101 3.33 25.57 -30.98
C LYS A 101 2.86 25.38 -32.43
N ARG A 102 3.67 24.73 -33.27
CA ARG A 102 3.33 24.46 -34.67
C ARG A 102 2.00 23.69 -34.81
N ASN A 103 1.79 22.67 -33.97
CA ASN A 103 0.56 21.86 -34.01
C ASN A 103 -0.69 22.69 -33.62
N LEU A 104 -0.56 23.59 -32.63
CA LEU A 104 -1.65 24.48 -32.21
C LEU A 104 -1.91 25.62 -33.21
N GLU A 105 -0.88 26.09 -33.92
CA GLU A 105 -1.01 27.00 -35.08
C GLU A 105 -1.75 26.31 -36.24
N MET A 106 -1.38 25.06 -36.58
CA MET A 106 -2.07 24.25 -37.59
C MET A 106 -3.53 23.95 -37.21
N MET A 107 -3.84 23.84 -35.91
CA MET A 107 -5.21 23.71 -35.40
C MET A 107 -6.03 25.02 -35.52
N GLY A 108 -5.39 26.17 -35.81
CA GLY A 108 -6.07 27.46 -35.98
C GLY A 108 -6.50 28.13 -34.66
N LEU A 109 -5.84 27.82 -33.54
CA LEU A 109 -6.18 28.40 -32.24
C LEU A 109 -5.79 29.88 -32.15
N LYS A 110 -6.69 30.70 -31.57
CA LYS A 110 -6.53 32.16 -31.41
C LYS A 110 -5.63 32.51 -30.21
N ILE A 111 -4.33 32.22 -30.30
CA ILE A 111 -3.36 32.36 -29.21
C ILE A 111 -2.44 33.58 -29.43
N ASP A 112 -2.24 34.39 -28.39
CA ASP A 112 -1.21 35.46 -28.38
C ASP A 112 0.17 34.86 -28.04
N TRP A 113 0.86 34.34 -29.06
CA TRP A 113 2.16 33.68 -28.94
C TRP A 113 3.27 34.49 -28.26
N ARG A 114 3.11 35.82 -28.14
CA ARG A 114 4.06 36.69 -27.42
C ARG A 114 4.04 36.46 -25.90
N ARG A 115 3.04 35.72 -25.40
CA ARG A 115 2.84 35.39 -23.98
C ARG A 115 3.17 33.93 -23.64
N SER A 116 3.72 33.18 -24.59
CA SER A 116 4.16 31.80 -24.37
C SER A 116 5.50 31.75 -23.64
N PHE A 117 5.65 30.83 -22.69
CA PHE A 117 6.86 30.68 -21.89
C PHE A 117 7.06 29.24 -21.41
N ILE A 118 8.28 28.93 -20.96
CA ILE A 118 8.66 27.65 -20.32
C ILE A 118 8.66 27.84 -18.80
N THR A 119 8.32 26.79 -18.05
CA THR A 119 8.03 26.84 -16.60
C THR A 119 9.17 26.36 -15.70
N THR A 120 10.39 26.23 -16.24
CA THR A 120 11.61 25.83 -15.51
C THR A 120 12.59 27.00 -15.35
N ASP A 121 13.68 26.75 -14.64
CA ASP A 121 14.84 27.65 -14.49
C ASP A 121 15.51 28.05 -15.81
N ALA A 122 15.31 27.28 -16.88
CA ALA A 122 15.64 27.66 -18.25
C ALA A 122 14.99 28.99 -18.71
N ASN A 123 13.93 29.44 -18.04
CA ASN A 123 13.32 30.75 -18.23
C ASN A 123 13.55 31.65 -17.00
N PRO A 124 14.52 32.60 -17.05
CA PRO A 124 14.88 33.41 -15.88
C PRO A 124 13.75 34.33 -15.40
N PHE A 125 12.82 34.75 -16.28
CA PHE A 125 11.69 35.58 -15.90
C PHE A 125 10.66 34.81 -15.07
N TYR A 126 10.35 33.58 -15.49
CA TYR A 126 9.43 32.71 -14.74
C TYR A 126 10.05 32.19 -13.45
N ASP A 127 11.34 31.83 -13.47
CA ASP A 127 12.09 31.49 -12.26
C ASP A 127 12.08 32.63 -11.23
N SER A 128 12.32 33.87 -11.67
CA SER A 128 12.23 35.06 -10.80
C SER A 128 10.82 35.23 -10.20
N PHE A 129 9.77 35.05 -11.00
CA PHE A 129 8.38 35.11 -10.53
C PHE A 129 8.04 34.01 -9.51
N ILE A 130 8.46 32.77 -9.75
CA ILE A 130 8.25 31.65 -8.82
C ILE A 130 9.09 31.83 -7.55
N ARG A 131 10.34 32.32 -7.64
CA ARG A 131 11.12 32.68 -6.45
C ARG A 131 10.39 33.74 -5.62
N TRP A 132 9.90 34.81 -6.24
CA TRP A 132 9.08 35.81 -5.55
C TRP A 132 7.89 35.16 -4.84
N GLN A 133 7.14 34.30 -5.52
CA GLN A 133 6.00 33.58 -4.94
C GLN A 133 6.42 32.74 -3.70
N PHE A 134 7.47 31.94 -3.81
CA PHE A 134 7.94 31.07 -2.72
C PHE A 134 8.56 31.83 -1.55
N HIS A 135 9.13 33.02 -1.76
CA HIS A 135 9.56 33.89 -0.66
C HIS A 135 8.38 34.35 0.21
N HIS A 136 7.17 34.45 -0.36
CA HIS A 136 5.95 34.83 0.36
C HIS A 136 5.20 33.64 0.98
N LEU A 137 5.45 32.40 0.52
CA LEU A 137 4.71 31.18 0.91
C LEU A 137 5.47 30.22 1.84
N LYS A 138 6.57 30.66 2.46
CA LYS A 138 7.62 29.79 3.02
C LYS A 138 7.14 28.78 4.09
N GLN A 139 6.92 27.52 3.72
CA GLN A 139 7.30 26.35 4.54
C GLN A 139 7.50 25.02 3.75
N ASN A 140 8.67 24.42 4.00
CA ASN A 140 9.07 23.01 4.07
C ASN A 140 8.74 21.94 2.99
N ASN A 141 9.83 21.24 2.62
CA ASN A 141 9.95 19.88 2.04
C ASN A 141 9.28 19.60 0.68
N ARG A 142 9.68 18.48 0.06
CA ARG A 142 9.23 18.02 -1.27
C ARG A 142 8.23 16.86 -1.13
N PRO A 143 6.92 17.12 -1.00
CA PRO A 143 5.91 16.06 -1.02
C PRO A 143 5.74 15.46 -2.42
N CYS A 144 5.42 14.17 -2.50
CA CYS A 144 4.96 13.53 -3.74
C CYS A 144 3.47 13.87 -3.98
N MET A 145 3.24 14.98 -4.67
CA MET A 145 1.89 15.49 -4.94
C MET A 145 1.23 14.77 -6.13
N ASP A 146 -0.08 14.97 -6.26
CA ASP A 146 -0.97 14.31 -7.23
C ASP A 146 -0.54 14.34 -8.71
N HIS A 147 0.31 15.28 -9.10
CA HIS A 147 0.85 15.42 -10.46
C HIS A 147 2.18 14.67 -10.68
N ASP A 148 2.87 14.27 -9.62
CA ASP A 148 4.09 13.47 -9.68
C ASP A 148 3.83 11.96 -9.54
N ARG A 149 2.61 11.57 -9.18
CA ARG A 149 2.21 10.17 -8.98
C ARG A 149 1.99 9.42 -10.30
N SER A 150 2.55 8.20 -10.38
CA SER A 150 2.28 7.24 -11.47
C SER A 150 0.92 6.54 -11.32
N SER A 151 0.48 6.31 -10.08
CA SER A 151 -0.77 5.66 -9.67
C SER A 151 -1.35 6.33 -8.41
N GLY A 152 -2.62 6.07 -8.07
CA GLY A 152 -3.21 6.58 -6.81
C GLY A 152 -3.39 8.10 -6.75
N LYS A 153 -3.77 8.75 -7.86
CA LYS A 153 -4.14 10.18 -7.86
C LYS A 153 -5.38 10.39 -6.99
N GLY A 154 -5.35 11.37 -6.07
CA GLY A 154 -6.41 11.65 -5.11
C GLY A 154 -6.37 10.82 -3.83
N VAL A 155 -5.42 9.89 -3.68
CA VAL A 155 -5.23 9.15 -2.41
C VAL A 155 -4.62 10.09 -1.36
N LEU A 156 -5.25 10.17 -0.18
CA LEU A 156 -4.78 10.96 0.95
C LEU A 156 -4.11 10.06 2.00
N PRO A 157 -3.25 10.61 2.88
CA PRO A 157 -2.84 9.89 4.09
C PRO A 157 -4.08 9.51 4.91
N GLN A 158 -4.14 8.24 5.33
CA GLN A 158 -5.16 7.74 6.24
C GLN A 158 -4.52 7.55 7.62
N GLU A 159 -5.10 8.15 8.65
CA GLU A 159 -4.66 7.99 10.02
C GLU A 159 -5.07 6.63 10.56
N TYR A 160 -4.19 6.00 11.34
CA TYR A 160 -4.45 4.77 12.10
C TYR A 160 -3.93 4.97 13.52
N THR A 161 -4.67 4.48 14.51
CA THR A 161 -4.12 4.34 15.87
C THR A 161 -3.21 3.13 15.91
N LEU A 162 -1.97 3.32 16.38
CA LEU A 162 -0.99 2.25 16.54
C LEU A 162 -1.02 1.70 17.97
N ILE A 163 -1.58 0.50 18.14
CA ILE A 163 -1.68 -0.20 19.41
C ILE A 163 -0.38 -0.98 19.65
N LYS A 164 0.30 -0.66 20.77
CA LYS A 164 1.51 -1.35 21.23
C LYS A 164 1.12 -2.53 22.13
N LEU A 165 1.05 -3.75 21.59
CA LEU A 165 0.81 -4.97 22.37
C LEU A 165 2.15 -5.50 22.91
N ARG A 166 2.39 -5.36 24.22
CA ARG A 166 3.70 -5.68 24.84
C ARG A 166 3.88 -7.19 24.98
N ILE A 167 5.01 -7.72 24.52
CA ILE A 167 5.39 -9.12 24.77
C ILE A 167 5.77 -9.29 26.25
N ASP A 168 5.34 -10.37 26.89
CA ASP A 168 5.79 -10.75 28.24
C ASP A 168 7.32 -10.95 28.30
N ASP A 169 7.98 -10.38 29.31
CA ASP A 169 9.45 -10.37 29.41
C ASP A 169 10.06 -11.78 29.50
N ASN A 170 9.31 -12.78 30.00
CA ASN A 170 9.75 -14.17 30.08
C ASN A 170 9.67 -14.89 28.72
N HIS A 171 8.97 -14.30 27.75
CA HIS A 171 8.66 -14.88 26.45
C HIS A 171 9.31 -14.13 25.28
N ILE A 172 10.29 -13.26 25.55
CA ILE A 172 11.07 -12.54 24.53
C ILE A 172 11.69 -13.55 23.53
N PRO A 173 11.39 -13.42 22.21
CA PRO A 173 11.94 -14.32 21.20
C PRO A 173 13.47 -14.35 21.21
N THR A 174 14.07 -15.53 21.07
CA THR A 174 15.53 -15.72 21.16
C THR A 174 16.32 -14.81 20.21
N LYS A 175 15.78 -14.54 19.01
CA LYS A 175 16.35 -13.60 18.02
C LYS A 175 16.52 -12.17 18.56
N LEU A 176 15.71 -11.75 19.53
CA LEU A 176 15.73 -10.39 20.09
C LEU A 176 16.57 -10.24 21.36
N LYS A 177 16.83 -11.32 22.09
CA LYS A 177 17.61 -11.28 23.35
C LYS A 177 18.95 -10.54 23.25
N PRO A 178 19.74 -10.63 22.15
CA PRO A 178 20.99 -9.87 22.01
C PRO A 178 20.82 -8.35 21.92
N TYR A 179 19.61 -7.87 21.57
CA TYR A 179 19.31 -6.45 21.36
C TYR A 179 18.53 -5.82 22.53
N VAL A 180 18.13 -6.62 23.53
CA VAL A 180 17.51 -6.10 24.75
C VAL A 180 18.60 -5.57 25.67
N THR A 181 18.52 -4.27 25.96
CA THR A 181 19.47 -3.53 26.80
C THR A 181 18.76 -2.97 28.04
N SER A 182 19.52 -2.41 28.98
CA SER A 182 18.95 -1.71 30.14
C SER A 182 18.17 -0.44 29.79
N SER A 183 18.32 0.10 28.57
CA SER A 183 17.52 1.21 28.05
C SER A 183 16.30 0.76 27.25
N THR A 184 16.14 -0.53 26.95
CA THR A 184 14.99 -1.03 26.18
C THR A 184 13.71 -0.92 27.01
N THR A 185 12.79 -0.06 26.59
CA THR A 185 11.53 0.24 27.30
C THR A 185 10.54 -0.93 27.22
N GLY A 186 10.57 -1.69 26.12
CA GLY A 186 9.79 -2.89 25.92
C GLY A 186 9.83 -3.39 24.48
N ILE A 187 9.31 -4.59 24.26
CA ILE A 187 9.13 -5.18 22.93
C ILE A 187 7.63 -5.30 22.66
N TYR A 188 7.19 -4.84 21.49
CA TYR A 188 5.77 -4.75 21.16
C TYR A 188 5.48 -5.24 19.76
N LEU A 189 4.37 -5.98 19.60
CA LEU A 189 3.72 -6.08 18.31
C LEU A 189 2.95 -4.77 18.08
N ALA A 190 3.16 -4.15 16.92
CA ALA A 190 2.59 -2.85 16.58
C ALA A 190 1.37 -3.04 15.66
N ALA A 191 0.17 -3.09 16.23
CA ALA A 191 -1.07 -3.33 15.48
C ALA A 191 -1.75 -2.02 15.08
N ALA A 192 -2.23 -1.92 13.83
CA ALA A 192 -2.91 -0.72 13.33
C ALA A 192 -4.43 -0.89 13.40
N THR A 193 -5.15 0.06 13.99
CA THR A 193 -6.63 0.10 14.01
C THR A 193 -7.19 1.45 13.58
N LEU A 194 -8.37 1.42 12.95
CA LEU A 194 -9.20 2.60 12.66
C LEU A 194 -10.25 2.84 13.75
N ARG A 195 -10.42 1.88 14.68
CA ARG A 195 -11.46 1.86 15.70
C ARG A 195 -10.82 1.71 17.09
N PRO A 196 -10.13 2.74 17.62
CA PRO A 196 -9.49 2.67 18.92
C PRO A 196 -10.49 2.51 20.08
N GLU A 197 -11.76 2.89 19.88
CA GLU A 197 -12.84 2.70 20.84
C GLU A 197 -13.15 1.22 21.13
N THR A 198 -12.78 0.30 20.23
CA THR A 198 -13.05 -1.13 20.41
C THR A 198 -12.00 -1.87 21.23
N MET A 199 -10.90 -1.21 21.63
CA MET A 199 -9.76 -1.89 22.27
C MET A 199 -10.05 -2.53 23.63
N TYR A 200 -11.16 -2.15 24.29
CA TYR A 200 -11.66 -2.84 25.48
C TYR A 200 -12.07 -4.30 25.22
N GLY A 201 -12.40 -4.64 23.98
CA GLY A 201 -12.93 -5.95 23.58
C GLY A 201 -11.89 -6.93 23.03
N GLN A 202 -10.59 -6.62 23.17
CA GLN A 202 -9.51 -7.43 22.58
C GLN A 202 -9.41 -8.83 23.20
N THR A 203 -9.56 -9.87 22.39
CA THR A 203 -9.37 -11.28 22.82
C THR A 203 -7.99 -11.82 22.48
N ASN A 204 -7.40 -11.39 21.37
CA ASN A 204 -6.15 -11.91 20.83
C ASN A 204 -5.51 -10.91 19.84
N CYS A 205 -4.34 -11.25 19.34
CA CYS A 205 -3.66 -10.55 18.24
C CYS A 205 -3.63 -11.48 17.02
N TRP A 206 -3.81 -10.93 15.83
CA TRP A 206 -3.71 -11.67 14.57
C TRP A 206 -2.41 -11.36 13.83
N VAL A 207 -1.80 -12.41 13.30
CA VAL A 207 -0.60 -12.40 12.48
C VAL A 207 -0.79 -13.40 11.33
N HIS A 208 -0.34 -13.08 10.13
CA HIS A 208 -0.39 -14.02 9.01
C HIS A 208 0.81 -14.98 9.08
N PRO A 209 0.64 -16.31 8.98
CA PRO A 209 1.75 -17.25 9.15
C PRO A 209 2.90 -17.00 8.18
N ASN A 210 2.60 -16.68 6.91
CA ASN A 210 3.60 -16.60 5.85
C ASN A 210 4.11 -15.17 5.56
N ILE A 211 3.64 -14.14 6.26
CA ILE A 211 4.16 -12.77 6.09
C ILE A 211 5.50 -12.64 6.82
N ARG A 212 6.42 -11.84 6.26
CA ARG A 212 7.67 -11.47 6.92
C ARG A 212 7.47 -10.22 7.78
N TYR A 213 7.85 -10.35 9.04
CA TYR A 213 7.87 -9.27 10.02
C TYR A 213 9.32 -8.95 10.38
N ILE A 214 9.59 -7.69 10.69
CA ILE A 214 10.88 -7.24 11.20
C ILE A 214 10.70 -6.62 12.58
N ALA A 215 11.76 -6.66 13.36
CA ALA A 215 11.92 -5.86 14.56
C ALA A 215 12.89 -4.70 14.31
N PHE A 216 12.53 -3.50 14.76
CA PHE A 216 13.41 -2.32 14.73
C PHE A 216 13.30 -1.51 16.03
N GLU A 217 14.35 -0.76 16.37
CA GLU A 217 14.35 0.15 17.53
C GLU A 217 13.74 1.50 17.16
N THR A 218 12.87 2.04 18.02
CA THR A 218 12.35 3.41 17.92
C THR A 218 13.28 4.40 18.61
N ARG A 219 13.10 5.70 18.34
CA ARG A 219 13.79 6.78 19.09
C ARG A 219 13.41 6.86 20.58
N LEU A 220 12.42 6.09 21.04
CA LEU A 220 12.01 5.99 22.44
C LEU A 220 12.48 4.66 23.08
N HIS A 221 13.43 3.97 22.45
CA HIS A 221 13.99 2.69 22.89
C HIS A 221 12.96 1.57 23.06
N ASP A 222 11.83 1.66 22.35
CA ASP A 222 10.95 0.51 22.12
C ASP A 222 11.51 -0.34 20.99
N ILE A 223 11.30 -1.66 21.05
CA ILE A 223 11.44 -2.54 19.88
C ILE A 223 10.04 -2.82 19.34
N LEU A 224 9.76 -2.45 18.09
CA LEU A 224 8.48 -2.70 17.43
C LEU A 224 8.60 -3.82 16.39
N ILE A 225 7.64 -4.75 16.42
CA ILE A 225 7.48 -5.82 15.42
C ILE A 225 6.33 -5.47 14.48
N CYS A 226 6.62 -5.37 13.19
CA CYS A 226 5.66 -5.08 12.10
C CYS A 226 6.23 -5.50 10.72
N THR A 227 5.49 -5.33 9.64
CA THR A 227 6.04 -5.50 8.28
C THR A 227 7.09 -4.45 7.94
N GLN A 228 8.02 -4.78 7.05
CA GLN A 228 9.12 -3.88 6.64
C GLN A 228 8.60 -2.56 6.04
N ARG A 229 7.50 -2.62 5.27
CA ARG A 229 6.83 -1.44 4.71
C ARG A 229 6.32 -0.49 5.81
N ALA A 230 5.80 -1.03 6.91
CA ALA A 230 5.29 -0.23 8.02
C ALA A 230 6.42 0.44 8.81
N ALA A 231 7.53 -0.25 9.04
CA ALA A 231 8.74 0.35 9.61
C ALA A 231 9.29 1.49 8.76
N LEU A 232 9.30 1.33 7.42
CA LEU A 232 9.71 2.39 6.50
C LEU A 232 8.80 3.62 6.61
N ASN A 233 7.48 3.44 6.62
CA ASN A 233 6.52 4.53 6.83
C ASN A 233 6.75 5.23 8.18
N MET A 234 6.93 4.46 9.27
CA MET A 234 7.22 4.98 10.60
C MET A 234 8.54 5.77 10.67
N ALA A 235 9.58 5.33 9.96
CA ALA A 235 10.86 6.05 9.87
C ALA A 235 10.74 7.41 9.14
N TYR A 236 9.83 7.54 8.17
CA TYR A 236 9.46 8.84 7.59
C TYR A 236 8.55 9.69 8.49
N GLN A 237 7.91 9.09 9.50
CA GLN A 237 7.03 9.72 10.50
C GLN A 237 7.72 9.95 11.85
N GLU A 238 9.05 10.05 11.86
CA GLU A 238 9.87 10.37 13.04
C GLU A 238 9.86 9.33 14.19
N PHE A 239 9.44 8.09 13.95
CA PHE A 239 9.57 7.00 14.94
C PHE A 239 11.03 6.59 15.19
N THR A 240 11.97 6.99 14.33
CA THR A 240 13.38 6.62 14.41
C THR A 240 14.28 7.84 14.57
N ASN A 241 15.56 7.59 14.89
CA ASN A 241 16.52 8.66 15.12
C ASN A 241 16.92 9.40 13.83
N ILE A 242 16.87 8.74 12.68
CA ILE A 242 17.26 9.28 11.37
C ILE A 242 16.08 9.14 10.40
N HIS A 243 15.66 10.26 9.82
CA HIS A 243 14.50 10.33 8.93
C HIS A 243 14.61 9.36 7.74
N GLY A 244 13.60 8.52 7.55
CA GLY A 244 13.55 7.51 6.49
C GLY A 244 14.48 6.30 6.68
N GLN A 245 15.18 6.19 7.82
CA GLN A 245 16.10 5.09 8.11
C GLN A 245 15.73 4.36 9.40
N TYR A 246 15.97 3.04 9.41
CA TYR A 246 15.81 2.15 10.56
C TYR A 246 16.82 0.99 10.42
N THR A 247 17.18 0.37 11.54
CA THR A 247 18.01 -0.84 11.57
C THR A 247 17.12 -2.04 11.87
N ILE A 248 17.20 -3.08 11.03
CA ILE A 248 16.55 -4.37 11.30
C ILE A 248 17.37 -5.08 12.38
N LEU A 249 16.75 -5.35 13.52
CA LEU A 249 17.34 -6.11 14.63
C LEU A 249 17.14 -7.62 14.41
N ALA A 250 15.95 -8.01 13.96
CA ALA A 250 15.59 -9.40 13.68
C ALA A 250 14.50 -9.50 12.62
N GLU A 251 14.48 -10.60 11.89
CA GLU A 251 13.39 -10.99 10.98
C GLU A 251 12.64 -12.20 11.53
N PHE A 252 11.33 -12.25 11.28
CA PHE A 252 10.43 -13.32 11.68
C PHE A 252 9.51 -13.69 10.52
N LEU A 253 9.32 -14.99 10.30
CA LEU A 253 8.11 -15.48 9.66
C LEU A 253 6.97 -15.38 10.68
N GLY A 254 5.76 -14.98 10.27
CA GLY A 254 4.65 -14.75 11.22
C GLY A 254 4.30 -15.97 12.09
N SER A 255 4.52 -17.19 11.58
CA SER A 255 4.38 -18.43 12.34
C SER A 255 5.34 -18.57 13.53
N GLU A 256 6.48 -17.88 13.53
CA GLU A 256 7.40 -17.81 14.68
C GLU A 256 6.88 -16.96 15.84
N LEU A 257 5.82 -16.17 15.62
CA LEU A 257 5.22 -15.28 16.62
C LEU A 257 4.01 -15.89 17.33
N PHE A 258 3.49 -17.02 16.85
CA PHE A 258 2.27 -17.64 17.40
C PHE A 258 2.45 -18.12 18.84
N GLY A 259 1.37 -18.01 19.62
CA GLY A 259 1.36 -18.37 21.03
C GLY A 259 2.15 -17.43 21.96
N LEU A 260 2.76 -16.35 21.45
CA LEU A 260 3.39 -15.33 22.30
C LEU A 260 2.32 -14.66 23.19
N PRO A 261 2.52 -14.62 24.53
CA PRO A 261 1.66 -13.88 25.44
C PRO A 261 1.94 -12.38 25.35
N LEU A 262 0.86 -11.62 25.25
CA LEU A 262 0.84 -10.18 25.09
C LEU A 262 0.00 -9.50 26.16
N HIS A 263 0.48 -8.37 26.66
CA HIS A 263 -0.32 -7.41 27.42
C HIS A 263 -0.91 -6.37 26.44
N ALA A 264 -2.21 -6.51 26.16
CA ALA A 264 -2.95 -5.60 25.28
C ALA A 264 -3.51 -4.38 26.06
N PRO A 265 -3.24 -3.14 25.63
CA PRO A 265 -3.81 -1.95 26.26
C PRO A 265 -5.35 -1.99 26.28
N LEU A 266 -5.96 -1.57 27.39
CA LEU A 266 -7.42 -1.48 27.61
C LEU A 266 -8.21 -2.80 27.63
N SER A 267 -7.64 -3.94 27.25
CA SER A 267 -8.36 -5.23 27.28
C SER A 267 -8.81 -5.61 28.70
N GLN A 268 -9.96 -6.28 28.80
CA GLN A 268 -10.39 -6.94 30.03
C GLN A 268 -9.57 -8.20 30.35
N TYR A 269 -8.90 -8.78 29.35
CA TYR A 269 -7.99 -9.90 29.53
C TYR A 269 -6.57 -9.39 29.84
N GLN A 270 -6.04 -9.76 31.01
CA GLN A 270 -4.69 -9.37 31.46
C GLN A 270 -3.58 -9.85 30.50
N THR A 271 -3.79 -11.01 29.88
CA THR A 271 -2.93 -11.59 28.85
C THR A 271 -3.79 -12.04 27.69
N VAL A 272 -3.37 -11.72 26.47
CA VAL A 272 -3.93 -12.24 25.22
C VAL A 272 -2.81 -12.90 24.40
N TYR A 273 -3.12 -13.64 23.34
CA TYR A 273 -2.11 -14.38 22.56
C TYR A 273 -2.08 -13.99 21.09
N VAL A 274 -0.93 -14.21 20.43
CA VAL A 274 -0.82 -14.14 18.96
C VAL A 274 -1.38 -15.42 18.34
N LEU A 275 -2.32 -15.27 17.40
CA LEU A 275 -3.00 -16.34 16.69
C LEU A 275 -2.93 -16.13 15.15
N PRO A 276 -3.07 -17.18 14.34
CA PRO A 276 -3.04 -17.12 12.87
C PRO A 276 -4.30 -16.49 12.28
N MET A 277 -4.13 -15.69 11.23
CA MET A 277 -5.23 -15.22 10.37
C MET A 277 -4.77 -15.19 8.91
N MET A 278 -5.42 -15.96 8.04
CA MET A 278 -4.98 -16.17 6.65
C MET A 278 -5.36 -15.02 5.70
N THR A 279 -6.23 -14.12 6.15
CA THR A 279 -6.84 -13.06 5.33
C THR A 279 -6.10 -11.71 5.44
N ILE A 280 -5.11 -11.60 6.34
CA ILE A 280 -4.26 -10.42 6.50
C ILE A 280 -3.38 -10.23 5.26
N LYS A 281 -3.35 -8.99 4.76
CA LYS A 281 -2.47 -8.58 3.66
C LYS A 281 -1.29 -7.76 4.17
N GLU A 282 -0.11 -7.98 3.59
CA GLU A 282 1.14 -7.30 3.97
C GLU A 282 1.12 -5.79 3.68
N ASP A 283 0.33 -5.37 2.69
CA ASP A 283 0.11 -3.98 2.28
C ASP A 283 -0.98 -3.25 3.08
N ASN A 284 -1.59 -3.89 4.09
CA ASN A 284 -2.58 -3.27 4.96
C ASN A 284 -2.00 -2.99 6.36
N GLY A 285 -2.05 -1.71 6.76
CA GLY A 285 -1.52 -1.25 8.06
C GLY A 285 -0.08 -1.72 8.29
N THR A 286 0.12 -2.43 9.40
CA THR A 286 1.39 -2.98 9.89
C THR A 286 1.56 -4.48 9.64
N GLY A 287 0.58 -5.14 9.01
CA GLY A 287 0.46 -6.59 8.94
C GLY A 287 0.12 -7.27 10.29
N VAL A 288 -0.11 -6.51 11.36
CA VAL A 288 -0.55 -6.99 12.68
C VAL A 288 -1.90 -6.38 12.99
N VAL A 289 -2.87 -7.18 13.42
CA VAL A 289 -4.26 -6.74 13.66
C VAL A 289 -4.70 -7.12 15.08
N THR A 290 -5.40 -6.23 15.76
CA THR A 290 -6.06 -6.50 17.05
C THR A 290 -7.38 -7.23 16.83
N SER A 291 -7.62 -8.34 17.53
CA SER A 291 -8.88 -9.10 17.41
C SER A 291 -9.93 -8.57 18.38
N VAL A 292 -11.03 -8.02 17.86
CA VAL A 292 -12.20 -7.59 18.65
C VAL A 292 -13.47 -8.28 18.15
N PRO A 293 -13.68 -9.57 18.50
CA PRO A 293 -14.73 -10.43 17.94
C PRO A 293 -16.15 -10.10 18.44
N SER A 294 -16.34 -9.02 19.21
CA SER A 294 -17.66 -8.48 19.52
C SER A 294 -18.21 -7.58 18.41
N ASP A 295 -17.33 -6.89 17.66
CA ASP A 295 -17.68 -5.78 16.75
C ASP A 295 -16.92 -5.81 15.40
N SER A 296 -16.24 -6.92 15.13
CA SER A 296 -15.54 -7.21 13.87
C SER A 296 -15.92 -8.63 13.39
N PRO A 297 -16.65 -8.77 12.26
CA PRO A 297 -17.07 -10.09 11.77
C PRO A 297 -15.89 -10.99 11.39
N ASP A 298 -14.85 -10.41 10.80
CA ASP A 298 -13.59 -11.09 10.46
C ASP A 298 -12.97 -11.77 11.71
N ASP A 299 -12.93 -11.04 12.83
CA ASP A 299 -12.33 -11.51 14.09
C ASP A 299 -13.19 -12.59 14.74
N PHE A 300 -14.52 -12.40 14.76
CA PHE A 300 -15.45 -13.37 15.33
C PHE A 300 -15.39 -14.72 14.61
N ILE A 301 -15.45 -14.69 13.28
CA ILE A 301 -15.42 -15.89 12.45
C ILE A 301 -14.05 -16.56 12.53
N THR A 302 -12.94 -15.82 12.46
CA THR A 302 -11.59 -16.40 12.58
C THR A 302 -11.36 -17.04 13.95
N LEU A 303 -11.79 -16.39 15.04
CA LEU A 303 -11.68 -16.96 16.39
C LEU A 303 -12.54 -18.23 16.54
N THR A 304 -13.73 -18.24 15.95
CA THR A 304 -14.65 -19.39 15.98
C THR A 304 -14.11 -20.55 15.14
N ASP A 305 -13.52 -20.26 13.97
CA ASP A 305 -12.82 -21.21 13.12
C ASP A 305 -11.71 -21.93 13.88
N ILE A 306 -10.87 -21.19 14.61
CA ILE A 306 -9.75 -21.75 15.39
C ILE A 306 -10.26 -22.61 16.55
N LYS A 307 -11.30 -22.16 17.27
CA LYS A 307 -11.92 -22.95 18.36
C LYS A 307 -12.49 -24.27 17.88
N ASN A 308 -13.06 -24.31 16.67
CA ASN A 308 -13.70 -25.50 16.12
C ASN A 308 -12.72 -26.46 15.42
N LYS A 309 -11.54 -25.98 15.01
CA LYS A 309 -10.55 -26.75 14.23
C LYS A 309 -9.31 -27.08 15.06
N SER A 310 -9.40 -28.13 15.87
CA SER A 310 -8.27 -28.65 16.68
C SER A 310 -6.98 -28.82 15.87
N ASN A 311 -7.08 -29.37 14.66
CA ASN A 311 -5.95 -29.58 13.75
C ASN A 311 -5.17 -28.29 13.44
N LEU A 312 -5.84 -27.14 13.38
CA LEU A 312 -5.20 -25.86 13.09
C LEU A 312 -4.46 -25.30 14.32
N CYS A 313 -4.95 -25.60 15.53
CA CYS A 313 -4.20 -25.34 16.75
C CYS A 313 -2.94 -26.22 16.82
N GLU A 314 -3.05 -27.51 16.47
CA GLU A 314 -1.91 -28.44 16.44
C GLU A 314 -0.86 -28.05 15.38
N GLU A 315 -1.27 -27.72 14.15
CA GLU A 315 -0.39 -27.29 13.04
C GLU A 315 0.50 -26.10 13.43
N TYR A 316 -0.07 -25.13 14.17
CA TYR A 316 0.61 -23.90 14.57
C TYR A 316 1.13 -23.91 16.01
N GLY A 317 1.08 -25.05 16.71
CA GLY A 317 1.61 -25.20 18.08
C GLY A 317 0.85 -24.40 19.16
N ILE A 318 -0.40 -24.03 18.88
CA ILE A 318 -1.26 -23.22 19.75
C ILE A 318 -1.95 -24.12 20.76
N LYS A 319 -1.86 -23.75 22.04
CA LYS A 319 -2.51 -24.49 23.12
C LYS A 319 -3.98 -24.07 23.22
N GLU A 320 -4.88 -25.01 23.53
CA GLU A 320 -6.31 -24.72 23.76
C GLU A 320 -6.53 -23.60 24.79
N SER A 321 -5.68 -23.52 25.81
CA SER A 321 -5.70 -22.46 26.84
C SER A 321 -5.50 -21.04 26.29
N MET A 322 -4.93 -20.90 25.08
CA MET A 322 -4.71 -19.63 24.40
C MET A 322 -5.94 -19.16 23.59
N VAL A 323 -6.98 -20.01 23.46
CA VAL A 323 -8.13 -19.75 22.58
C VAL A 323 -9.46 -19.96 23.29
N LEU A 324 -9.67 -21.13 23.93
CA LEU A 324 -10.98 -21.50 24.49
C LEU A 324 -11.52 -20.50 25.53
N PRO A 325 -10.73 -19.97 26.49
CA PRO A 325 -11.22 -19.03 27.51
C PRO A 325 -11.64 -17.65 26.98
N TYR A 326 -11.22 -17.30 25.76
CA TYR A 326 -11.40 -15.97 25.19
C TYR A 326 -12.73 -15.87 24.45
N VAL A 327 -13.71 -15.22 25.03
CA VAL A 327 -15.05 -15.00 24.45
C VAL A 327 -15.22 -13.53 24.04
N PRO A 328 -16.08 -13.22 23.06
CA PRO A 328 -16.39 -11.83 22.71
C PRO A 328 -16.85 -11.01 23.91
N VAL A 329 -16.23 -9.85 24.09
CA VAL A 329 -16.49 -8.94 25.23
C VAL A 329 -17.46 -7.84 24.78
N PRO A 330 -18.65 -7.71 25.38
CA PRO A 330 -19.68 -6.77 24.89
C PRO A 330 -19.36 -5.31 25.23
N ILE A 331 -18.79 -4.58 24.29
CA ILE A 331 -18.25 -3.22 24.48
C ILE A 331 -19.15 -2.09 23.94
N ILE A 332 -19.76 -2.26 22.77
CA ILE A 332 -20.58 -1.27 22.08
C ILE A 332 -21.97 -1.87 21.89
N GLU A 333 -23.02 -1.04 21.96
CA GLU A 333 -24.38 -1.44 21.62
C GLU A 333 -24.82 -0.76 20.33
N LEU A 334 -25.05 -1.55 19.28
CA LEU A 334 -25.55 -1.08 17.99
C LEU A 334 -26.96 -1.61 17.77
N GLN A 335 -27.94 -0.75 17.56
CA GLN A 335 -29.29 -1.18 17.20
C GLN A 335 -29.38 -1.37 15.67
N PRO A 336 -29.90 -2.49 15.13
CA PRO A 336 -30.65 -3.56 15.81
C PRO A 336 -29.82 -4.77 16.32
N TYR A 337 -28.50 -4.76 16.16
CA TYR A 337 -27.62 -5.92 16.41
C TYR A 337 -27.24 -6.20 17.88
N GLY A 338 -27.61 -5.32 18.82
CA GLY A 338 -27.32 -5.45 20.25
C GLY A 338 -25.86 -5.20 20.64
N ARG A 339 -25.42 -5.84 21.73
CA ARG A 339 -24.08 -5.65 22.34
C ARG A 339 -22.97 -6.57 21.82
N LEU A 340 -23.32 -7.45 20.89
CA LEU A 340 -22.44 -8.38 20.20
C LEU A 340 -22.81 -8.30 18.72
N SER A 341 -22.45 -7.17 18.11
CA SER A 341 -22.86 -6.80 16.76
C SER A 341 -22.32 -7.79 15.72
N ALA A 342 -21.03 -8.14 15.80
CA ALA A 342 -20.39 -9.07 14.88
C ALA A 342 -20.91 -10.52 14.97
N PRO A 343 -21.08 -11.14 16.16
CA PRO A 343 -21.78 -12.43 16.27
C PRO A 343 -23.19 -12.39 15.68
N THR A 344 -23.97 -11.37 16.03
CA THR A 344 -25.38 -11.27 15.64
C THR A 344 -25.57 -11.14 14.13
N ILE A 345 -24.76 -10.31 13.46
CA ILE A 345 -24.83 -10.18 11.99
C ILE A 345 -24.26 -11.41 11.27
N SER A 346 -23.21 -12.04 11.82
CA SER A 346 -22.63 -13.26 11.23
C SER A 346 -23.64 -14.41 11.21
N ASP A 347 -24.39 -14.60 12.30
CA ASP A 347 -25.48 -15.57 12.38
C ASP A 347 -26.62 -15.23 11.40
N GLN A 348 -27.05 -13.97 11.34
CA GLN A 348 -28.10 -13.52 10.41
C GLN A 348 -27.74 -13.75 8.94
N MET A 349 -26.48 -13.51 8.57
CA MET A 349 -25.97 -13.67 7.20
C MET A 349 -25.48 -15.11 6.90
N ASN A 350 -25.56 -16.02 7.87
CA ASN A 350 -25.10 -17.41 7.78
C ASN A 350 -23.64 -17.47 7.30
N ILE A 351 -22.75 -16.79 8.01
CA ILE A 351 -21.30 -16.76 7.77
C ILE A 351 -20.66 -17.79 8.71
N TYR A 352 -19.88 -18.72 8.16
CA TYR A 352 -19.29 -19.82 8.94
C TYR A 352 -17.80 -20.04 8.68
N SER A 353 -17.19 -19.27 7.77
CA SER A 353 -15.81 -19.45 7.33
C SER A 353 -15.15 -18.10 7.06
N GLN A 354 -13.88 -17.95 7.47
CA GLN A 354 -13.10 -16.73 7.16
C GLN A 354 -12.88 -16.50 5.66
N ASN A 355 -13.20 -17.51 4.83
CA ASN A 355 -13.12 -17.44 3.36
C ASN A 355 -14.39 -16.86 2.70
N ASP A 356 -15.45 -16.59 3.46
CA ASP A 356 -16.72 -16.02 2.96
C ASP A 356 -16.59 -14.50 2.68
N HIS A 357 -15.56 -14.09 1.92
CA HIS A 357 -15.07 -12.72 1.82
C HIS A 357 -16.15 -11.68 1.44
N ASP A 358 -17.02 -11.99 0.47
CA ASP A 358 -18.05 -11.05 0.02
C ASP A 358 -19.10 -10.80 1.12
N LYS A 359 -19.49 -11.86 1.86
CA LYS A 359 -20.43 -11.75 2.99
C LYS A 359 -19.80 -11.01 4.17
N LEU A 360 -18.53 -11.30 4.48
CA LEU A 360 -17.79 -10.60 5.54
C LEU A 360 -17.65 -9.11 5.24
N LEU A 361 -17.40 -8.76 3.97
CA LEU A 361 -17.33 -7.37 3.52
C LEU A 361 -18.69 -6.67 3.61
N GLU A 362 -19.79 -7.34 3.24
CA GLU A 362 -21.15 -6.80 3.38
C GLU A 362 -21.54 -6.64 4.86
N ALA A 363 -21.25 -7.62 5.73
CA ALA A 363 -21.49 -7.53 7.16
C ALA A 363 -20.75 -6.33 7.79
N LYS A 364 -19.48 -6.13 7.39
CA LYS A 364 -18.63 -5.01 7.82
C LYS A 364 -19.01 -3.64 7.24
N GLN A 365 -19.98 -3.58 6.33
CA GLN A 365 -20.59 -2.32 5.87
C GLN A 365 -21.88 -1.99 6.63
N GLN A 366 -22.45 -2.96 7.36
CA GLN A 366 -23.66 -2.78 8.16
C GLN A 366 -23.39 -2.46 9.64
N ILE A 367 -22.20 -2.78 10.16
CA ILE A 367 -21.73 -2.51 11.54
C ILE A 367 -20.39 -1.78 11.59
#